data_AF-A0A0Q5J346-F1
#
_entry.id   AF-A0A0Q5J346-F1
#
_cell.length_a   1.000
_cell.length_b   1.000
_cell.length_c   1.000
_cell.angle_alpha   90.00
_cell.angle_beta   90.00
_cell.angle_gamma   90.00
#
_symmetry.space_group_name_H-M   'P 1'
#
loop_
_entity.id
_entity.type
_entity.pdbx_description
1 polymer ?
#
loop_
_entity_poly.entity_id
_entity_poly.type
_entity_poly.pdbx_seq_one_letter_code
_entity_poly.pdbx_strand_id
1 'polypeptide(L)'
;MRNLAVLLIIGLIVYCVIDVIRSSTDERLGVHPIFWVALILLVPLLGSLVWLAVRWSRRTAAGPDPSTRNRRATGPDDDPDFLSRLDDDRRRADPGASDDAPPAA
;
A
#
# COMPACT_ATOMS: atom_id res chain seq x y z
N MET A 1 21.94 -6.04 -2.97
CA MET A 1 21.32 -7.39 -2.90
C MET A 1 20.08 -7.51 -3.79
N ARG A 2 18.99 -6.76 -3.56
CA ARG A 2 17.73 -6.92 -4.32
C ARG A 2 17.84 -6.66 -5.82
N ASN A 3 18.53 -5.59 -6.21
CA ASN A 3 18.73 -5.23 -7.62
C ASN A 3 19.59 -6.26 -8.37
N LEU A 4 20.47 -6.95 -7.64
CA LEU A 4 21.35 -7.99 -8.18
C LEU A 4 20.54 -9.20 -8.67
N ALA A 5 19.53 -9.62 -7.90
CA ALA A 5 18.62 -10.70 -8.29
C ALA A 5 17.79 -10.33 -9.53
N VAL A 6 17.30 -9.09 -9.60
CA VAL A 6 16.53 -8.60 -10.76
C VAL A 6 17.40 -8.57 -12.02
N LEU A 7 18.63 -8.05 -11.93
CA LEU A 7 19.56 -8.02 -13.05
C LEU A 7 19.94 -9.43 -13.52
N LEU A 8 20.13 -10.38 -12.60
CA LEU A 8 20.41 -11.77 -12.94
C LEU A 8 19.26 -12.42 -13.71
N ILE A 9 18.01 -12.20 -13.28
CA ILE A 9 16.83 -12.70 -13.99
C ILE A 9 16.74 -12.09 -15.39
N ILE A 10 16.94 -10.78 -15.54
CA ILE A 10 16.93 -10.11 -16.84
C ILE A 10 18.06 -10.67 -17.73
N GLY A 11 19.26 -10.81 -17.19
CA GLY A 11 20.41 -11.38 -17.91
C GLY A 11 20.15 -12.81 -18.36
N LEU A 12 19.53 -13.64 -17.52
CA LEU A 12 19.12 -15.00 -17.87
C LEU A 12 18.09 -15.02 -19.00
N ILE A 13 17.06 -14.16 -18.93
CA ILE A 13 16.05 -14.04 -19.99
C ILE A 13 16.72 -13.67 -21.32
N VAL A 14 17.59 -12.66 -21.33
CA VAL A 14 18.31 -12.23 -22.53
C VAL A 14 19.21 -13.34 -23.06
N TYR A 15 19.95 -14.03 -22.18
CA TYR A 15 20.79 -15.17 -22.56
C TYR A 15 19.96 -16.26 -23.23
N CYS A 16 18.86 -16.69 -22.61
CA CYS A 16 17.99 -17.74 -23.17
C CYS A 16 17.36 -17.32 -24.50
N VAL A 17 16.98 -16.05 -24.67
CA VAL A 17 16.47 -15.55 -25.95
C VAL A 17 17.55 -15.62 -27.03
N ILE A 18 18.78 -15.22 -26.70
CA ILE A 18 19.90 -15.28 -27.65
C ILE A 18 20.26 -16.74 -27.96
N ASP A 19 20.27 -17.61 -26.96
CA ASP A 19 20.51 -19.05 -27.10
C ASP A 19 19.48 -19.69 -28.03
N VAL A 20 18.20 -19.38 -27.81
CA VAL A 20 17.12 -19.75 -28.72
C VAL A 20 17.42 -19.16 -30.10
N ILE A 21 17.68 -17.87 -30.30
CA ILE A 21 17.93 -17.36 -31.67
C ILE A 21 19.10 -18.06 -32.38
N ARG A 22 20.16 -18.44 -31.65
CA ARG A 22 21.34 -19.13 -32.20
C ARG A 22 21.15 -20.63 -32.43
N SER A 23 20.20 -21.28 -31.76
CA SER A 23 20.05 -22.73 -31.83
C SER A 23 19.63 -23.23 -33.23
N SER A 24 20.01 -24.44 -33.60
CA SER A 24 19.59 -25.09 -34.85
C SER A 24 18.21 -25.75 -34.70
N THR A 25 17.53 -26.06 -35.80
CA THR A 25 16.18 -26.68 -35.79
C THR A 25 16.15 -28.04 -35.08
N ASP A 26 17.23 -28.81 -35.17
CA ASP A 26 17.38 -30.10 -34.47
C ASP A 26 17.41 -29.94 -32.94
N GLU A 27 18.09 -28.90 -32.44
CA GLU A 27 18.17 -28.61 -31.00
C GLU A 27 16.82 -28.16 -30.41
N ARG A 28 15.90 -27.67 -31.25
CA ARG A 28 14.54 -27.24 -30.84
C ARG A 28 13.52 -28.36 -30.93
N LEU A 29 13.94 -29.60 -31.20
CA LEU A 29 13.04 -30.73 -31.46
C LEU A 29 12.06 -30.45 -32.63
N GLY A 30 12.47 -29.64 -33.61
CA GLY A 30 11.61 -29.21 -34.72
C GLY A 30 10.54 -28.17 -34.36
N VAL A 31 10.52 -27.66 -33.12
CA VAL A 31 9.55 -26.66 -32.66
C VAL A 31 9.94 -25.25 -33.13
N HIS A 32 8.95 -24.46 -33.55
CA HIS A 32 9.18 -23.11 -34.05
C HIS A 32 9.84 -22.21 -32.98
N PRO A 33 10.91 -21.46 -33.30
CA PRO A 33 11.69 -20.66 -32.33
C PRO A 33 10.86 -19.64 -31.56
N ILE A 34 9.82 -19.07 -32.19
CA ILE A 34 8.89 -18.13 -31.55
C ILE A 34 8.22 -18.74 -30.30
N PHE A 35 7.92 -20.04 -30.30
CA PHE A 35 7.27 -20.69 -29.17
C PHE A 35 8.17 -20.67 -27.93
N TRP A 36 9.46 -20.97 -28.10
CA TRP A 36 10.45 -20.95 -27.03
C TRP A 36 10.66 -19.53 -26.48
N VAL A 37 10.77 -18.53 -27.37
CA VAL A 37 10.85 -17.11 -26.94
C VAL A 37 9.60 -16.69 -26.16
N ALA A 38 8.42 -17.04 -26.67
CA ALA A 38 7.16 -16.75 -26.00
C ALA A 38 7.12 -17.38 -24.61
N LEU A 39 7.52 -18.66 -24.45
CA LEU A 39 7.57 -19.33 -23.16
C LEU A 39 8.49 -18.62 -22.15
N ILE A 40 9.70 -18.26 -22.57
CA ILE A 40 10.70 -17.56 -21.73
C ILE A 40 10.17 -16.22 -21.23
N LEU A 41 9.40 -15.50 -22.06
CA LEU A 41 8.79 -14.22 -21.69
C LEU A 41 7.49 -14.39 -20.89
N LEU A 42 6.70 -15.40 -21.20
CA LEU A 42 5.38 -15.62 -20.63
C LEU A 42 5.46 -16.08 -19.18
N VAL A 43 6.42 -16.92 -18.82
CA VAL A 43 6.60 -17.40 -17.44
C VAL A 43 6.76 -16.26 -16.41
N PRO A 44 7.71 -15.30 -16.58
CA PRO A 44 7.84 -14.18 -15.65
C PRO A 44 6.64 -13.23 -15.67
N LEU A 45 6.01 -13.05 -16.83
CA LEU A 45 4.77 -12.28 -16.96
C LEU A 45 3.61 -12.91 -16.18
N LEU A 46 3.39 -14.21 -16.34
CA LEU A 46 2.36 -14.96 -15.62
C LEU A 46 2.61 -14.93 -14.11
N GLY A 47 3.85 -15.14 -13.66
CA GLY A 47 4.19 -15.04 -12.24
C GLY A 47 3.86 -13.66 -11.66
N SER A 48 4.15 -12.60 -12.41
CA SER A 48 3.83 -11.22 -12.04
C SER A 48 2.32 -10.97 -12.02
N LEU A 49 1.58 -11.47 -13.02
CA LEU A 49 0.14 -11.34 -13.12
C LEU A 49 -0.58 -12.07 -11.98
N VAL A 50 -0.18 -13.30 -11.68
CA VAL A 50 -0.72 -14.09 -10.56
C VAL A 50 -0.46 -13.38 -9.25
N TRP A 51 0.75 -12.85 -9.02
CA TRP A 51 1.03 -12.07 -7.82
C TRP A 51 0.14 -10.83 -7.71
N LEU A 52 -0.06 -10.12 -8.82
CA LEU A 52 -0.93 -8.95 -8.85
C LEU A 52 -2.40 -9.32 -8.58
N ALA A 53 -2.89 -10.41 -9.16
CA ALA A 53 -4.24 -10.93 -8.93
C ALA A 53 -4.43 -11.35 -7.46
N VAL A 54 -3.46 -12.05 -6.87
CA VAL A 54 -3.46 -12.41 -5.45
C VAL A 54 -3.46 -11.15 -4.58
N ARG A 55 -2.62 -10.16 -4.90
CA ARG A 55 -2.57 -8.88 -4.19
C ARG A 55 -3.89 -8.12 -4.28
N TRP A 56 -4.52 -8.12 -5.45
CA TRP A 56 -5.82 -7.48 -5.64
C TRP A 56 -6.90 -8.19 -4.82
N SER A 57 -6.97 -9.52 -4.93
CA SER A 57 -7.89 -10.35 -4.16
C SER A 57 -7.77 -10.11 -2.65
N ARG A 58 -6.54 -10.03 -2.11
CA ARG A 58 -6.31 -9.67 -0.70
C ARG A 58 -6.79 -8.27 -0.33
N ARG A 59 -6.72 -7.28 -1.21
CA ARG A 59 -7.23 -5.92 -0.95
C ARG A 59 -8.75 -5.85 -0.97
N THR A 60 -9.40 -6.63 -1.83
CA THR A 60 -10.87 -6.72 -1.87
C THR A 60 -11.44 -7.61 -0.76
N ALA A 61 -10.69 -8.63 -0.31
CA ALA A 61 -11.07 -9.50 0.81
C ALA A 61 -10.73 -8.90 2.18
N ALA A 62 -9.72 -8.03 2.25
CA ALA A 62 -9.51 -7.14 3.38
C ALA A 62 -10.61 -6.07 3.36
N GLY A 63 -11.81 -6.45 3.82
CA GLY A 63 -12.75 -5.50 4.39
C GLY A 63 -11.99 -4.59 5.35
N PRO A 64 -12.35 -3.31 5.42
CA PRO A 64 -11.50 -2.29 6.00
C PRO A 64 -11.06 -2.68 7.41
N ASP A 65 -9.76 -2.95 7.53
CA ASP A 65 -9.13 -3.43 8.74
C ASP A 65 -9.55 -2.52 9.91
N PRO A 66 -10.32 -3.02 10.89
CA PRO A 66 -10.76 -2.24 12.04
C PRO A 66 -9.57 -1.62 12.79
N SER A 67 -8.38 -2.22 12.69
CA SER A 67 -7.16 -1.72 13.34
C SER A 67 -6.59 -0.45 12.68
N THR A 68 -6.96 -0.16 11.43
CA THR A 68 -6.57 1.08 10.74
C THR A 68 -7.64 2.17 10.81
N ARG A 69 -8.91 1.82 11.13
CA ARG A 69 -10.00 2.79 11.22
C ARG A 69 -10.00 3.59 12.53
N ASN A 70 -9.33 3.12 13.58
CA ASN A 70 -9.34 3.80 14.88
C ASN A 70 -8.05 4.58 15.22
N ARG A 71 -7.27 4.94 14.20
CA ARG A 71 -6.27 5.99 14.35
C ARG A 71 -6.68 7.18 13.50
N ARG A 72 -7.91 7.67 13.72
CA ARG A 72 -8.17 9.09 13.51
C ARG A 72 -7.15 9.77 14.43
N ALA A 73 -6.12 10.38 13.85
CA ALA A 73 -5.32 11.31 14.61
C ALA A 73 -6.29 12.45 14.94
N THR A 74 -6.95 12.35 16.09
CA THR A 74 -7.66 13.47 16.69
C THR A 74 -6.60 14.56 16.81
N GLY A 75 -6.80 15.68 16.10
CA GLY A 75 -5.92 16.81 16.25
C GLY A 75 -5.91 17.25 17.71
N PRO A 76 -4.83 17.85 18.22
CA PRO A 76 -4.79 18.39 19.58
C PRO A 76 -5.99 19.30 19.92
N ASP A 77 -6.62 19.90 18.91
CA ASP A 77 -7.78 20.78 19.02
C ASP A 77 -9.13 20.05 19.27
N ASP A 78 -9.24 18.78 18.89
CA ASP A 78 -10.48 17.97 18.97
C ASP A 78 -10.47 16.99 20.16
N ASP A 79 -9.54 17.15 21.12
CA ASP A 79 -9.46 16.29 22.30
C ASP A 79 -10.47 16.74 23.38
N PRO A 80 -11.50 15.92 23.70
CA PRO A 80 -12.51 16.27 24.69
C PRO A 80 -11.91 16.51 26.09
N ASP A 81 -10.77 15.89 26.40
CA ASP A 81 -10.08 16.07 27.67
C ASP A 81 -9.35 17.44 27.75
N PHE A 82 -9.03 18.06 26.62
CA PHE A 82 -8.42 19.40 26.60
C PHE A 82 -9.48 20.51 26.72
N LEU A 83 -10.61 20.37 26.00
CA LEU A 83 -11.72 21.31 26.05
C LEU A 83 -12.37 21.37 27.44
N SER A 84 -12.53 20.20 28.09
CA SER A 84 -13.08 20.12 29.45
C SER A 84 -12.23 20.87 30.49
N ARG A 85 -10.89 20.79 30.38
CA ARG A 85 -9.97 21.54 31.25
C ARG A 85 -10.08 23.05 31.05
N LEU A 86 -10.22 23.52 29.81
CA LEU A 86 -10.41 24.95 29.50
C LEU A 86 -11.73 25.49 30.07
N ASP A 87 -12.81 24.71 29.97
CA ASP A 87 -14.10 25.09 30.54
C ASP A 87 -14.05 25.17 32.07
N ASP A 88 -13.38 24.22 32.73
CA ASP A 88 -13.17 24.24 34.17
C ASP A 88 -12.34 25.45 34.62
N ASP A 89 -11.26 25.77 33.89
CA ASP A 89 -10.42 26.93 34.18
C ASP A 89 -11.16 28.25 33.94
N ARG A 90 -12.00 28.33 32.90
CA ARG A 90 -12.86 29.50 32.65
C ARG A 90 -13.88 29.72 33.78
N ARG A 91 -14.48 28.64 34.29
CA ARG A 91 -15.41 28.71 35.44
C ARG A 91 -14.73 29.14 36.74
N ARG A 92 -13.45 28.77 36.94
CA ARG A 92 -12.66 29.21 38.09
C ARG A 92 -12.17 30.65 37.95
N ALA A 93 -11.88 31.09 36.72
CA ALA A 93 -11.37 32.43 36.42
C ALA A 93 -12.45 33.52 36.40
N ASP A 94 -13.74 33.16 36.32
CA ASP A 94 -14.86 34.11 36.39
C ASP A 94 -15.75 33.90 37.64
N PRO A 95 -15.27 34.20 38.87
CA PRO A 95 -16.08 34.18 40.09
C PRO A 95 -16.94 35.45 40.27
N GLY A 96 -16.96 36.37 39.30
CA GLY A 96 -17.41 37.75 39.51
C GLY A 96 -18.67 38.19 38.76
N ALA A 97 -19.24 37.38 37.87
CA ALA A 97 -20.38 37.81 37.04
C ALA A 97 -21.75 37.73 37.73
N SER A 98 -21.82 37.48 39.05
CA SER A 98 -23.09 37.37 39.80
C SER A 98 -23.51 38.60 40.61
N ASP A 99 -22.73 39.68 40.63
CA ASP A 99 -23.04 40.85 41.47
C ASP A 99 -23.65 42.07 40.73
N ASP A 100 -23.83 42.01 39.40
CA ASP A 100 -24.38 43.12 38.59
C ASP A 100 -25.80 42.86 38.04
N ALA A 101 -26.70 42.31 38.86
CA ALA A 101 -28.13 42.40 38.57
C ALA A 101 -28.70 43.69 39.20
N PRO A 102 -29.11 44.71 38.41
CA PRO A 102 -29.70 45.91 38.99
C PRO A 102 -30.99 45.57 39.74
N PRO A 103 -31.22 46.12 40.95
CA PRO A 103 -32.47 45.88 41.66
C PRO A 103 -33.64 46.39 40.82
N ALA A 104 -34.58 45.50 40.55
CA ALA A 104 -35.84 45.87 39.92
C ALA A 104 -36.53 46.95 40.77
N ALA A 105 -36.69 48.13 40.18
CA ALA A 105 -37.49 49.23 40.72
C ALA A 105 -38.97 49.06 40.37
#